data_AF-A0A524KH65-F1
#
_entry.id   AF-A0A524KH65-F1
#
_cell.length_a   1.000
_cell.length_b   1.000
_cell.length_c   1.000
_cell.angle_alpha   90.00
_cell.angle_beta   90.00
_cell.angle_gamma   90.00
#
_symmetry.space_group_name_H-M   'P 1'
#
loop_
_entity.id
_entity.type
_entity.pdbx_description
1 polymer ?
#
loop_
_entity_poly.entity_id
_entity_poly.type
_entity_poly.pdbx_seq_one_letter_code
_entity_poly.pdbx_strand_id
1 'polypeptide(L)'
;MRSLDYLGRAGCVIVARRLSPEFPTSEELIRLHCNFFSQAYKSMPDGHGDANLAILWSIMGAAASRDKAALRTLFDYHKAYFNMMRCHDGSFVLQPGRDYADNGYYMASPYHPTATMAMALGLNHPRLRIEGVQDN
;
A
#
# COMPACT_ATOMS: atom_id res chain seq x y z
N MET A 1 -2.49 -5.81 24.29
CA MET A 1 -2.05 -4.93 23.18
C MET A 1 -2.63 -5.54 21.91
N ARG A 2 -3.70 -4.98 21.32
CA ARG A 2 -4.22 -5.48 20.04
C ARG A 2 -3.12 -5.25 19.00
N SER A 3 -2.67 -6.30 18.34
CA SER A 3 -1.73 -6.22 17.23
C SER A 3 -2.31 -5.22 16.22
N LEU A 4 -1.57 -4.14 15.95
CA LEU A 4 -1.94 -3.09 15.01
C LEU A 4 -1.48 -3.44 13.58
N ASP A 5 -1.20 -4.72 13.32
CA ASP A 5 -0.41 -5.20 12.16
C ASP A 5 -1.29 -5.51 10.93
N TYR A 6 -2.26 -4.63 10.63
CA TYR A 6 -3.31 -4.92 9.65
C TYR A 6 -3.64 -3.77 8.69
N LEU A 7 -2.74 -2.80 8.53
CA LEU A 7 -2.97 -1.66 7.65
C LEU A 7 -3.25 -2.09 6.20
N GLY A 8 -2.53 -3.11 5.71
CA GLY A 8 -2.79 -3.69 4.39
C GLY A 8 -4.21 -4.23 4.23
N ARG A 9 -4.75 -4.92 5.25
CA ARG A 9 -6.13 -5.44 5.20
C ARG A 9 -7.15 -4.30 5.15
N ALA A 10 -6.94 -3.28 5.97
CA ALA A 10 -7.79 -2.08 5.96
C ALA A 10 -7.77 -1.41 4.59
N GLY A 11 -6.59 -1.31 3.97
CA GLY A 11 -6.43 -0.72 2.65
C GLY A 11 -7.14 -1.53 1.56
N CYS A 12 -7.02 -2.86 1.59
CA CYS A 12 -7.74 -3.76 0.69
C CYS A 12 -9.27 -3.60 0.82
N VAL A 13 -9.79 -3.48 2.05
CA VAL A 13 -11.22 -3.20 2.28
C VAL A 13 -11.64 -1.88 1.65
N ILE A 14 -10.86 -0.81 1.81
CA ILE A 14 -11.17 0.50 1.19
C ILE A 14 -11.23 0.37 -0.34
N VAL A 15 -10.25 -0.28 -0.95
CA VAL A 15 -10.22 -0.50 -2.41
C VAL A 15 -11.46 -1.28 -2.85
N ALA A 16 -11.75 -2.42 -2.20
CA ALA A 16 -12.90 -3.25 -2.55
C ALA A 16 -14.23 -2.49 -2.43
N ARG A 17 -14.41 -1.72 -1.36
CA ARG A 17 -15.63 -0.92 -1.15
C ARG A 17 -15.76 0.25 -2.11
N ARG A 18 -14.66 0.81 -2.59
CA ARG A 18 -14.66 1.82 -3.66
C ARG A 18 -15.02 1.24 -5.02
N LEU A 19 -14.66 -0.02 -5.28
CA LEU A 19 -15.01 -0.73 -6.51
C LEU A 19 -16.46 -1.27 -6.50
N SER A 20 -17.07 -1.39 -5.31
CA SER A 20 -18.44 -1.88 -5.12
C SER A 20 -19.34 -0.85 -4.42
N PRO A 21 -19.67 0.28 -5.07
CA PRO A 21 -20.52 1.33 -4.50
C PRO A 21 -22.00 0.91 -4.33
N GLU A 22 -22.42 -0.20 -4.95
CA GLU A 22 -23.78 -0.73 -4.88
C GLU A 22 -24.18 -1.22 -3.48
N PHE A 23 -23.22 -1.46 -2.59
CA PHE A 23 -23.51 -1.86 -1.21
C PHE A 23 -23.72 -0.63 -0.31
N PRO A 24 -24.88 -0.51 0.38
CA PRO A 24 -25.20 0.66 1.21
C PRO A 24 -24.20 0.91 2.35
N THR A 25 -23.52 -0.14 2.81
CA THR A 25 -22.53 -0.08 3.91
C THR A 25 -21.13 0.32 3.45
N SER A 26 -20.89 0.49 2.14
CA SER A 26 -19.56 0.76 1.60
C SER A 26 -18.95 2.06 2.15
N GLU A 27 -19.70 3.17 2.17
CA GLU A 27 -19.19 4.45 2.66
C GLU A 27 -18.91 4.44 4.17
N GLU A 28 -19.77 3.77 4.96
CA GLU A 28 -19.54 3.62 6.40
C GLU A 28 -18.25 2.83 6.69
N LEU A 29 -18.04 1.72 5.99
CA LEU A 29 -16.85 0.89 6.13
C LEU A 29 -15.59 1.60 5.63
N ILE A 30 -15.67 2.36 4.54
CA ILE A 30 -14.55 3.19 4.08
C ILE A 30 -14.16 4.16 5.20
N ARG A 31 -15.12 4.90 5.78
CA ARG A 31 -14.86 5.85 6.86
C ARG A 31 -14.24 5.18 8.08
N LEU A 32 -14.75 4.02 8.49
CA LEU A 32 -14.21 3.24 9.60
C LEU A 32 -12.73 2.89 9.38
N HIS A 33 -12.39 2.41 8.18
CA HIS A 33 -11.01 2.01 7.86
C HIS A 33 -10.09 3.22 7.66
N CYS A 34 -10.58 4.36 7.15
CA CYS A 34 -9.80 5.60 7.09
C CYS A 34 -9.40 6.08 8.49
N ASN A 35 -10.31 6.02 9.46
CA ASN A 35 -9.99 6.35 10.85
C ASN A 35 -8.92 5.41 11.43
N PHE A 36 -8.98 4.11 11.09
CA PHE A 36 -7.94 3.15 11.49
C PHE A 36 -6.57 3.49 10.88
N PHE A 37 -6.51 3.94 9.62
CA PHE A 37 -5.26 4.35 8.95
C PHE A 37 -4.50 5.42 9.75
N SER A 38 -5.21 6.42 10.27
CA SER A 38 -4.59 7.50 11.06
C SER A 38 -3.92 7.01 12.35
N GLN A 39 -4.32 5.84 12.87
CA GLN A 39 -3.81 5.27 14.11
C GLN A 39 -2.73 4.21 13.85
N ALA A 40 -2.86 3.46 12.76
CA ALA A 40 -2.04 2.29 12.45
C ALA A 40 -0.99 2.54 11.36
N TYR A 41 -0.82 3.78 10.86
CA TYR A 41 0.12 4.05 9.76
C TYR A 41 1.51 3.44 10.00
N LYS A 42 2.05 3.52 11.23
CA LYS A 42 3.39 3.05 11.59
C LYS A 42 3.65 1.55 11.36
N SER A 43 2.60 0.74 11.26
CA SER A 43 2.72 -0.71 11.07
C SER A 43 2.56 -1.15 9.62
N MET A 44 2.62 -0.22 8.65
CA MET A 44 2.50 -0.55 7.23
C MET A 44 3.40 -1.71 6.76
N PRO A 45 4.71 -1.77 7.08
CA PRO A 45 5.56 -2.87 6.66
C PRO A 45 5.41 -4.13 7.54
N ASP A 46 4.60 -4.10 8.59
CA ASP A 46 4.42 -5.21 9.53
C ASP A 46 3.29 -6.14 9.06
N GLY A 47 3.36 -6.59 7.81
CA GLY A 47 2.34 -7.43 7.21
C GLY A 47 2.49 -8.89 7.58
N HIS A 48 1.55 -9.44 8.35
CA HIS A 48 1.57 -10.88 8.68
C HIS A 48 1.47 -11.75 7.40
N GLY A 49 2.51 -12.53 7.17
CA GLY A 49 2.66 -13.44 6.03
C GLY A 49 3.36 -12.82 4.81
N ASP A 50 3.14 -11.52 4.54
CA ASP A 50 3.77 -10.80 3.44
C ASP A 50 3.73 -9.28 3.65
N ALA A 51 4.88 -8.70 3.99
CA ALA A 51 5.04 -7.26 4.16
C ALA A 51 4.83 -6.46 2.85
N ASN A 52 5.14 -7.01 1.68
CA ASN A 52 4.95 -6.30 0.42
C ASN A 52 3.47 -6.15 0.08
N LEU A 53 2.65 -7.18 0.33
CA LEU A 53 1.19 -7.07 0.20
C LEU A 53 0.63 -6.04 1.17
N ALA A 54 1.16 -5.96 2.39
CA ALA A 54 0.74 -4.95 3.34
C ALA A 54 1.06 -3.53 2.84
N ILE A 55 2.26 -3.30 2.30
CA ILE A 55 2.66 -2.02 1.69
C ILE A 55 1.74 -1.68 0.51
N LEU A 56 1.57 -2.61 -0.44
CA LEU A 56 0.74 -2.44 -1.63
C LEU A 56 -0.67 -2.01 -1.26
N TRP A 57 -1.37 -2.81 -0.44
CA TRP A 57 -2.75 -2.52 -0.10
C TRP A 57 -2.90 -1.29 0.77
N SER A 58 -1.92 -0.97 1.62
CA SER A 58 -1.94 0.26 2.41
C SER A 58 -1.88 1.49 1.52
N ILE A 59 -0.94 1.54 0.58
CA ILE A 59 -0.79 2.67 -0.35
C ILE A 59 -2.03 2.80 -1.25
N MET A 60 -2.48 1.69 -1.84
CA MET A 60 -3.65 1.69 -2.72
C MET A 60 -4.93 2.07 -1.99
N GLY A 61 -5.12 1.58 -0.77
CA GLY A 61 -6.26 1.94 0.08
C GLY A 61 -6.24 3.42 0.48
N ALA A 62 -5.09 3.95 0.90
CA ALA A 62 -4.95 5.37 1.20
C ALA A 62 -5.25 6.24 -0.03
N ALA A 63 -4.79 5.84 -1.22
CA ALA A 63 -5.12 6.55 -2.45
C ALA A 63 -6.62 6.47 -2.79
N ALA A 64 -7.24 5.30 -2.66
CA ALA A 64 -8.65 5.07 -2.93
C ALA A 64 -9.59 5.76 -1.92
N SER A 65 -9.12 6.04 -0.70
CA SER A 65 -9.90 6.73 0.33
C SER A 65 -10.37 8.12 -0.09
N ARG A 66 -9.62 8.79 -0.99
CA ARG A 66 -9.71 10.22 -1.33
C ARG A 66 -9.31 11.17 -0.19
N ASP A 67 -8.77 10.64 0.90
CA ASP A 67 -8.14 11.42 1.96
C ASP A 67 -6.65 11.64 1.64
N LYS A 68 -6.33 12.86 1.21
CA LYS A 68 -4.95 13.26 0.91
C LYS A 68 -4.05 13.18 2.14
N ALA A 69 -4.59 13.38 3.35
CA ALA A 69 -3.81 13.32 4.58
C ALA A 69 -3.40 11.88 4.88
N ALA A 70 -4.25 10.89 4.61
CA ALA A 70 -3.93 9.47 4.78
C ALA A 70 -2.72 9.06 3.92
N LEU A 71 -2.74 9.41 2.62
CA LEU A 71 -1.64 9.09 1.71
C LEU A 71 -0.35 9.80 2.10
N ARG A 72 -0.43 11.10 2.45
CA ARG A 72 0.72 11.87 2.94
C ARG A 72 1.32 11.29 4.21
N THR A 73 0.49 10.97 5.20
CA THR A 73 0.94 10.38 6.47
C THR A 73 1.76 9.11 6.24
N LEU A 74 1.34 8.25 5.32
CA LEU A 74 2.08 7.02 5.00
C LEU A 74 3.43 7.30 4.36
N PHE A 75 3.46 8.10 3.29
CA PHE A 75 4.70 8.39 2.58
C PHE A 75 5.66 9.22 3.41
N ASP A 76 5.17 10.20 4.18
CA ASP A 76 6.00 11.08 4.98
C ASP A 76 6.63 10.31 6.14
N TYR A 77 5.88 9.43 6.83
CA TYR A 77 6.44 8.61 7.90
C TYR A 77 7.41 7.53 7.38
N HIS A 78 7.08 6.84 6.28
CA HIS A 78 7.89 5.75 5.74
C HIS A 78 8.92 6.18 4.70
N LYS A 79 9.16 7.48 4.54
CA LYS A 79 10.11 8.01 3.55
C LYS A 79 11.49 7.35 3.63
N ALA A 80 12.01 7.17 4.85
CA ALA A 80 13.28 6.49 5.07
C ALA A 80 13.22 5.02 4.62
N TYR A 81 12.14 4.31 4.96
CA TYR A 81 11.93 2.92 4.56
C TYR A 81 11.92 2.77 3.03
N PHE A 82 11.15 3.59 2.32
CA PHE A 82 11.09 3.56 0.85
C PHE A 82 12.41 3.94 0.19
N ASN A 83 13.17 4.88 0.76
CA ASN A 83 14.49 5.23 0.25
C ASN A 83 15.48 4.06 0.38
N MET A 84 15.41 3.31 1.49
CA MET A 84 16.24 2.12 1.69
C MET A 84 15.83 0.95 0.79
N MET A 85 14.54 0.84 0.44
CA MET A 85 14.08 -0.19 -0.52
C MET A 85 14.71 -0.03 -1.90
N ARG A 86 15.14 1.16 -2.30
CA ARG A 86 15.59 1.45 -3.68
C ARG A 86 17.00 0.91 -3.95
N CYS A 87 17.14 0.16 -5.03
CA CYS A 87 18.42 -0.32 -5.54
C CYS A 87 19.04 0.64 -6.56
N HIS A 88 20.33 0.46 -6.86
CA HIS A 88 21.08 1.33 -7.77
C HIS A 88 20.54 1.31 -9.21
N ASP A 89 19.93 0.20 -9.62
CA ASP A 89 19.35 -0.04 -10.94
C ASP A 89 17.91 0.46 -11.06
N GLY A 90 17.37 1.08 -10.00
CA GLY A 90 15.98 1.55 -9.94
C GLY A 90 14.96 0.50 -9.56
N SER A 91 15.37 -0.76 -9.34
CA SER A 91 14.52 -1.78 -8.73
C SER A 91 14.34 -1.51 -7.23
N PHE A 92 13.45 -2.27 -6.60
CA PHE A 92 13.20 -2.22 -5.17
C PHE A 92 13.39 -3.59 -4.54
N VAL A 93 13.81 -3.61 -3.29
CA VAL A 93 13.88 -4.79 -2.42
C VAL A 93 13.09 -4.52 -1.15
N LEU A 94 12.47 -5.56 -0.59
CA LEU A 94 11.75 -5.43 0.67
C LEU A 94 12.75 -5.22 1.81
N GLN A 95 12.37 -4.44 2.81
CA GLN A 95 13.20 -4.17 3.99
C GLN A 95 12.63 -4.95 5.19
N PRO A 96 13.44 -5.28 6.20
CA PRO A 96 12.95 -6.05 7.34
C PRO A 96 11.85 -5.28 8.09
N GLY A 97 10.75 -5.96 8.42
CA GLY A 97 9.67 -5.46 9.26
C GLY A 97 9.80 -5.90 10.72
N ARG A 98 8.81 -5.56 11.56
CA ARG A 98 8.71 -6.03 12.95
C ARG A 98 7.91 -7.33 13.10
N ASP A 99 7.17 -7.72 12.07
CA ASP A 99 6.39 -8.96 12.10
C ASP A 99 7.33 -10.17 11.98
N TYR A 100 7.25 -11.07 12.96
CA TYR A 100 8.12 -12.26 13.04
C TYR A 100 7.74 -13.35 12.05
N ALA A 101 6.54 -13.28 11.47
CA ALA A 101 5.98 -14.25 10.55
C ALA A 101 5.90 -13.70 9.12
N ASP A 102 6.61 -12.60 8.84
CA ASP A 102 6.79 -12.11 7.48
C ASP A 102 7.77 -13.03 6.74
N ASN A 103 7.27 -13.67 5.68
CA ASN A 103 8.12 -14.41 4.74
C ASN A 103 8.56 -13.53 3.56
N GLY A 104 7.93 -12.36 3.38
CA GLY A 104 8.18 -11.45 2.28
C GLY A 104 9.63 -10.98 2.24
N TYR A 105 10.18 -10.51 3.36
CA TYR A 105 11.56 -9.99 3.37
C TYR A 105 12.60 -11.01 2.89
N TYR A 106 12.43 -12.29 3.24
CA TYR A 106 13.39 -13.34 2.91
C TYR A 106 13.14 -14.01 1.56
N MET A 107 11.89 -14.00 1.08
CA MET A 107 11.47 -14.81 -0.08
C MET A 107 10.99 -13.98 -1.28
N ALA A 108 10.69 -12.70 -1.10
CA ALA A 108 10.19 -11.88 -2.20
C ALA A 108 11.29 -11.63 -3.24
N SER A 109 11.02 -12.01 -4.49
CA SER A 109 11.81 -11.54 -5.62
C SER A 109 11.78 -10.01 -5.68
N PRO A 110 12.87 -9.32 -6.08
CA PRO A 110 12.88 -7.87 -6.27
C PRO A 110 11.76 -7.34 -7.19
N TYR A 111 11.25 -8.17 -8.11
CA TYR A 111 10.13 -7.80 -8.97
C TYR A 111 8.85 -7.48 -8.18
N HIS A 112 8.63 -8.12 -7.04
CA HIS A 112 7.41 -7.95 -6.24
C HIS A 112 7.31 -6.54 -5.62
N PRO A 113 8.30 -6.06 -4.82
CA PRO A 113 8.30 -4.68 -4.35
C PRO A 113 8.54 -3.66 -5.47
N THR A 114 9.26 -4.02 -6.55
CA THR A 114 9.39 -3.13 -7.71
C THR A 114 8.03 -2.83 -8.36
N ALA A 115 7.20 -3.86 -8.56
CA ALA A 115 5.85 -3.68 -9.09
C ALA A 115 4.98 -2.85 -8.14
N THR A 116 5.06 -3.08 -6.83
CA THR A 116 4.36 -2.27 -5.81
C THR A 116 4.72 -0.79 -5.95
N MET A 117 6.02 -0.47 -6.03
CA MET A 117 6.47 0.91 -6.12
C MET A 117 6.16 1.54 -7.48
N ALA A 118 6.17 0.76 -8.57
CA ALA A 118 5.69 1.22 -9.86
C ALA A 118 4.21 1.63 -9.82
N MET A 119 3.34 0.84 -9.16
CA MET A 119 1.94 1.23 -8.96
C MET A 119 1.81 2.48 -8.09
N ALA A 120 2.56 2.56 -6.99
CA ALA A 120 2.55 3.70 -6.09
C ALA A 120 2.95 5.01 -6.80
N LEU A 121 4.00 4.97 -7.63
CA LEU A 121 4.42 6.11 -8.45
C LEU A 121 3.40 6.44 -9.54
N GLY A 122 2.75 5.42 -10.12
CA GLY A 122 1.68 5.56 -11.10
C GLY A 122 0.45 6.30 -10.59
N LEU A 123 0.24 6.42 -9.28
CA LEU A 123 -0.88 7.18 -8.71
C LEU A 123 -0.87 8.67 -9.10
N ASN A 124 0.29 9.25 -9.40
CA ASN A 124 0.40 10.63 -9.89
C ASN A 124 0.03 10.78 -11.36
N HIS A 125 0.08 9.69 -12.12
CA HIS A 125 -0.23 9.64 -13.54
C HIS A 125 -1.14 8.43 -13.81
N PRO A 126 -2.42 8.47 -13.38
CA PRO A 126 -3.36 7.36 -13.50
C PRO A 126 -3.81 7.20 -14.96
N ARG A 127 -2.87 6.83 -15.83
CA ARG A 127 -3.08 6.46 -17.21
C ARG A 127 -2.76 4.98 -17.30
N LEU A 128 -3.80 4.18 -17.44
CA LEU A 128 -3.68 2.78 -17.80
C LEU A 128 -3.15 2.73 -19.24
N ARG A 129 -1.83 2.74 -19.42
CA ARG A 129 -1.21 2.39 -20.71
C ARG A 129 -1.13 0.88 -20.82
N ILE A 130 -2.30 0.24 -20.84
CA ILE A 130 -2.45 -1.09 -21.41
C ILE A 130 -2.71 -0.81 -22.89
N GLU A 131 -1.79 -1.24 -23.75
CA GLU A 131 -1.75 -1.08 -25.22
C GLU A 131 -0.78 -0.03 -25.79
N GLY A 132 0.02 -0.50 -26.76
CA GLY A 132 0.97 0.27 -27.55
C GLY A 132 0.32 1.14 -28.61
N VAL A 133 -0.57 2.04 -28.19
CA VAL A 133 -1.01 3.13 -29.07
C VAL A 133 0.11 4.18 -29.10
N GLN A 134 0.81 4.25 -30.23
CA GLN A 134 1.66 5.39 -30.56
C GLN A 134 0.75 6.59 -30.85
N ASP A 135 0.94 7.68 -30.10
CA ASP A 135 0.31 8.95 -30.41
C ASP A 135 0.85 9.43 -31.77
N ASN A 136 -0.01 9.50 -32.79
CA ASN A 136 0.27 10.14 -34.09
C ASN A 136 0.34 11.66 -33.95
#